data_AF-A0A644Y6B4-F1
#
_entry.id   AF-A0A644Y6B4-F1
#
_cell.length_a   1.000
_cell.length_b   1.000
_cell.length_c   1.000
_cell.angle_alpha   90.00
_cell.angle_beta   90.00
_cell.angle_gamma   90.00
#
_symmetry.space_group_name_H-M   'P 1'
#
loop_
_entity.id
_entity.type
_entity.pdbx_description
1 polymer ?
#
loop_
_entity_poly.entity_id
_entity_poly.type
_entity_poly.pdbx_seq_one_letter_code
_entity_poly.pdbx_strand_id
1 'polypeptide(L)'
;MYIDNENFDKWMERLSKRSNEIGKDLKSLINTNEVLDKNEKMLDNQDLAFMLRCSYRTLQRYRLSGILPFAKFGHKIYYRVSDIRAFVKEHCDFQTFQKFENDNPPTEDPESVKAELSKINKRQDDIIRFIKHYEEKELNPMIRATNSIAVRFDNISKTIETLIVSLLEKNLGTYNAVLQRLSEKLTEHANVINNQGKQIGSLQ
;
A
#
# COMPACT_ATOMS: atom_id res chain seq x y z
N MET A 1 22.62 -11.30 13.54
CA MET A 1 21.61 -12.24 14.06
C MET A 1 20.73 -12.61 12.89
N TYR A 2 20.86 -13.83 12.36
CA TYR A 2 20.11 -14.25 11.17
C TYR A 2 18.61 -14.19 11.49
N ILE A 3 17.86 -13.46 10.68
CA ILE A 3 16.40 -13.58 10.67
C ILE A 3 16.16 -15.02 10.22
N ASP A 4 15.59 -15.82 11.12
CA ASP A 4 15.25 -17.21 10.84
C ASP A 4 14.36 -17.27 9.60
N ASN A 5 14.74 -18.10 8.65
CA ASN A 5 14.09 -18.19 7.33
C ASN A 5 12.61 -18.55 7.50
N GLU A 6 12.29 -19.38 8.50
CA GLU A 6 10.91 -19.71 8.86
C GLU A 6 10.10 -18.49 9.27
N ASN A 7 10.73 -17.53 9.97
CA ASN A 7 10.03 -16.35 10.45
C ASN A 7 9.78 -15.35 9.31
N PHE A 8 10.70 -15.26 8.35
CA PHE A 8 10.51 -14.47 7.13
C PHE A 8 9.39 -15.05 6.25
N ASP A 9 9.40 -16.36 6.02
CA ASP A 9 8.38 -17.04 5.20
C ASP A 9 6.98 -16.89 5.81
N LYS A 10 6.87 -17.00 7.14
CA LYS A 10 5.60 -16.81 7.86
C LYS A 10 5.07 -15.37 7.76
N TRP A 11 5.96 -14.38 7.68
CA TRP A 11 5.60 -13.00 7.45
C TRP A 11 5.18 -12.75 5.99
N MET A 12 5.88 -13.34 5.03
CA MET A 12 5.52 -13.26 3.61
C MET A 12 4.19 -13.93 3.31
N GLU A 13 3.89 -15.05 3.97
CA GLU A 13 2.62 -15.74 3.85
C GLU A 13 1.45 -14.89 4.39
N ARG A 14 1.65 -14.24 5.55
CA ARG A 14 0.65 -13.32 6.13
C ARG A 14 0.43 -12.08 5.26
N LEU A 15 1.50 -11.53 4.68
CA LEU A 15 1.43 -10.37 3.80
C LEU A 15 0.71 -10.71 2.49
N SER A 16 1.03 -11.86 1.90
CA SER A 16 0.35 -12.37 0.71
C SER A 16 -1.15 -12.61 0.96
N LYS A 17 -1.50 -13.21 2.10
CA LYS A 17 -2.91 -13.41 2.49
C LYS A 17 -3.66 -12.09 2.61
N ARG A 18 -3.08 -11.10 3.28
CA ARG A 18 -3.71 -9.78 3.47
C ARG A 18 -3.82 -8.97 2.17
N SER A 19 -2.83 -9.09 1.28
CA SER A 19 -2.87 -8.51 -0.07
C SER A 19 -4.02 -9.10 -0.90
N ASN A 20 -4.25 -10.41 -0.80
CA ASN A 20 -5.34 -11.08 -1.52
C ASN A 20 -6.73 -10.74 -0.96
N GLU A 21 -6.85 -10.52 0.35
CA GLU A 21 -8.09 -10.03 0.99
C GLU A 21 -8.44 -8.63 0.50
N ILE A 22 -7.46 -7.71 0.48
CA ILE A 22 -7.64 -6.34 -0.06
C ILE A 22 -8.03 -6.39 -1.55
N GLY A 23 -7.42 -7.28 -2.34
CA GLY A 23 -7.78 -7.48 -3.74
C GLY A 23 -9.22 -7.97 -3.95
N LYS A 24 -9.76 -8.78 -3.03
CA LYS A 24 -11.16 -9.23 -3.06
C LYS A 24 -12.13 -8.12 -2.68
N ASP A 25 -11.81 -7.33 -1.66
CA ASP A 25 -12.63 -6.19 -1.23
C ASP A 25 -12.65 -5.06 -2.26
N LEU A 26 -11.54 -4.82 -2.96
CA LEU A 26 -11.52 -3.89 -4.10
C LEU A 26 -12.35 -4.40 -5.27
N LYS A 27 -12.38 -5.72 -5.50
CA LYS A 27 -13.19 -6.32 -6.57
C LYS A 27 -14.69 -6.28 -6.25
N SER A 28 -15.09 -6.40 -4.98
CA SER A 28 -16.48 -6.19 -4.56
C SER A 28 -16.89 -4.71 -4.65
N LEU A 29 -15.97 -3.77 -4.37
CA LEU A 29 -16.15 -2.33 -4.59
C LEU A 29 -16.20 -1.93 -6.08
N ILE A 30 -15.53 -2.64 -6.99
CA ILE A 30 -15.66 -2.36 -8.43
C ILE A 30 -17.00 -2.89 -8.97
N ASN A 31 -17.57 -3.91 -8.33
CA ASN A 31 -18.92 -4.40 -8.63
C ASN A 31 -20.03 -3.47 -8.07
N THR A 32 -19.72 -2.46 -7.26
CA THR A 32 -20.66 -1.39 -6.91
C THR A 32 -20.73 -0.35 -8.03
N ASN A 33 -21.05 -0.76 -9.26
CA ASN A 33 -21.44 0.15 -10.34
C ASN A 33 -22.85 0.77 -10.10
N GLU A 34 -23.37 0.67 -8.88
CA GLU A 34 -24.57 1.36 -8.39
C GLU A 34 -24.26 2.78 -7.85
N VAL A 35 -23.23 3.45 -8.36
CA VAL A 35 -22.84 4.81 -7.92
C VAL A 35 -23.81 5.88 -8.44
N LEU A 36 -24.71 5.55 -9.35
CA LEU A 36 -25.78 6.46 -9.76
C LEU A 36 -27.00 6.18 -8.89
N ASP A 37 -27.54 7.23 -8.26
CA ASP A 37 -28.88 7.22 -7.66
C ASP A 37 -29.83 6.49 -8.65
N LYS A 38 -30.64 5.53 -8.18
CA LYS A 38 -31.52 4.73 -9.06
C LYS A 38 -32.44 5.63 -9.90
N ASN A 39 -32.68 6.87 -9.47
CA ASN A 39 -33.42 7.89 -10.22
C ASN A 39 -32.62 8.61 -11.31
N GLU A 40 -31.28 8.60 -11.24
CA GLU A 40 -30.35 9.15 -12.22
C GLU A 40 -29.92 8.13 -13.28
N LYS A 41 -30.35 6.87 -13.14
CA LYS A 41 -30.19 5.85 -14.16
C LYS A 41 -30.81 6.34 -15.49
N MET A 42 -30.05 6.17 -16.57
CA MET A 42 -30.45 6.54 -17.93
C MET A 42 -30.94 5.29 -18.66
N LEU A 43 -32.16 5.32 -19.17
CA LEU A 43 -32.73 4.30 -20.04
C LEU A 43 -32.46 4.67 -21.50
N ASP A 44 -32.12 3.70 -22.34
CA ASP A 44 -32.02 3.94 -23.78
C ASP A 44 -33.39 3.74 -24.49
N ASN A 45 -33.42 3.98 -25.80
CA ASN A 45 -34.64 3.79 -26.60
C ASN A 45 -35.17 2.35 -26.54
N GLN A 46 -34.30 1.35 -26.51
CA GLN A 46 -34.67 -0.06 -26.55
C GLN A 46 -35.28 -0.46 -25.21
N ASP A 47 -34.62 -0.10 -24.11
CA ASP A 47 -35.10 -0.33 -22.76
C ASP A 47 -36.48 0.30 -22.55
N LEU A 48 -36.63 1.57 -22.97
CA LEU A 48 -37.89 2.29 -22.82
C LEU A 48 -39.01 1.72 -23.71
N ALA A 49 -38.69 1.36 -24.96
CA ALA A 49 -39.67 0.77 -25.89
C ALA A 49 -40.19 -0.57 -25.38
N PHE A 50 -39.29 -1.42 -24.88
CA PHE A 50 -39.63 -2.70 -24.28
C PHE A 50 -40.48 -2.53 -23.03
N MET A 51 -40.10 -1.61 -22.16
CA MET A 51 -40.79 -1.31 -20.90
C MET A 51 -42.22 -0.79 -21.12
N LEU A 52 -42.39 0.20 -22.01
CA LEU A 52 -43.70 0.80 -22.32
C LEU A 52 -44.50 0.00 -23.36
N ARG A 53 -43.98 -1.13 -23.84
CA ARG A 53 -44.58 -1.97 -24.90
C ARG A 53 -45.01 -1.16 -26.12
N CYS A 54 -44.19 -0.20 -26.53
CA CYS A 54 -44.51 0.70 -27.62
C CYS A 54 -43.42 0.70 -28.70
N SER A 55 -43.78 1.15 -29.90
CA SER A 55 -42.84 1.21 -31.02
C SER A 55 -41.89 2.41 -30.88
N TYR A 56 -40.72 2.34 -31.51
CA TYR A 56 -39.81 3.49 -31.61
C TYR A 56 -40.45 4.74 -32.24
N ARG A 57 -41.43 4.54 -33.15
CA ARG A 57 -42.21 5.63 -33.77
C ARG A 57 -43.11 6.32 -32.75
N THR A 58 -43.67 5.56 -31.80
CA THR A 58 -44.46 6.09 -30.69
C THR A 58 -43.58 6.93 -29.75
N LEU A 59 -42.40 6.43 -29.39
CA LEU A 59 -41.43 7.21 -28.59
C LEU A 59 -40.95 8.47 -29.32
N GLN A 60 -40.77 8.41 -30.65
CA GLN A 60 -40.44 9.58 -31.45
C GLN A 60 -41.57 10.61 -31.42
N ARG A 61 -42.84 10.17 -31.55
CA ARG A 61 -43.98 11.06 -31.47
C ARG A 61 -44.06 11.75 -30.11
N TYR A 62 -43.89 11.02 -29.01
CA TYR A 62 -43.91 11.61 -27.66
C TYR A 62 -42.80 12.62 -27.40
N ARG A 63 -41.62 12.41 -28.01
CA ARG A 63 -40.53 13.39 -27.98
C ARG A 63 -40.86 14.63 -28.80
N LEU A 64 -41.39 14.46 -30.02
CA LEU A 64 -41.77 15.56 -30.89
C LEU A 64 -42.94 16.39 -30.33
N SER A 65 -43.86 15.75 -29.62
CA SER A 65 -44.97 16.43 -28.94
C SER A 65 -44.58 17.08 -27.60
N GLY A 66 -43.33 16.91 -27.16
CA GLY A 66 -42.81 17.49 -25.92
C GLY A 66 -43.29 16.82 -24.63
N ILE A 67 -44.00 15.69 -24.73
CA ILE A 67 -44.58 14.99 -23.56
C ILE A 67 -43.53 14.08 -22.89
N LEU A 68 -42.56 13.59 -23.67
CA LEU A 68 -41.50 12.71 -23.20
C LEU A 68 -40.14 13.43 -23.18
N PRO A 69 -39.64 13.84 -21.99
CA PRO A 69 -38.32 14.45 -21.85
C PRO A 69 -37.22 13.48 -22.28
N PHE A 70 -36.20 13.98 -22.98
CA PHE A 70 -35.06 13.16 -23.43
C PHE A 70 -33.76 13.95 -23.42
N ALA A 71 -32.65 13.24 -23.25
CA ALA A 71 -31.29 13.75 -23.41
C ALA A 71 -30.63 13.10 -24.63
N LYS A 72 -29.88 13.90 -25.39
CA LYS A 72 -29.13 13.41 -26.55
C LYS A 72 -27.64 13.43 -26.24
N PHE A 73 -27.03 12.26 -26.27
CA PHE A 73 -25.58 12.10 -26.14
C PHE A 73 -25.05 11.51 -27.45
N GLY A 74 -24.41 12.35 -28.25
CA GLY A 74 -23.98 12.00 -29.61
C GLY A 74 -25.17 11.63 -30.51
N HIS A 75 -25.16 10.40 -31.07
CA HIS A 75 -26.24 9.87 -31.90
C HIS A 75 -27.28 9.04 -31.14
N LYS A 76 -27.10 8.85 -29.82
CA LYS A 76 -28.00 8.05 -28.97
C LYS A 76 -28.88 8.96 -28.11
N ILE A 77 -30.05 8.43 -27.77
CA ILE A 77 -31.08 9.12 -27.01
C ILE A 77 -31.32 8.34 -25.74
N TYR A 78 -31.32 9.08 -24.64
CA TYR A 78 -31.41 8.57 -23.28
C TYR A 78 -32.52 9.28 -22.53
N TYR A 79 -33.11 8.58 -21.58
CA TYR A 79 -34.21 9.04 -20.76
C TYR A 79 -33.88 8.85 -19.29
N ARG A 80 -34.07 9.89 -18.48
CA ARG A 80 -33.87 9.78 -17.03
C ARG A 80 -35.02 8.98 -16.43
N VAL A 81 -34.71 8.04 -15.53
CA VAL A 81 -35.74 7.27 -14.81
C VAL A 81 -36.72 8.17 -14.06
N SER A 82 -36.26 9.29 -13.47
CA SER A 82 -37.13 10.28 -12.83
C SER A 82 -38.17 10.89 -13.78
N ASP A 83 -37.76 11.28 -14.99
CA ASP A 83 -38.65 11.86 -16.02
C ASP A 83 -39.63 10.80 -16.56
N ILE A 84 -39.18 9.55 -16.75
CA ILE A 84 -40.04 8.45 -17.18
C ILE A 84 -41.06 8.09 -16.10
N ARG A 85 -40.68 8.13 -14.81
CA ARG A 85 -41.61 7.89 -13.70
C ARG A 85 -42.78 8.89 -13.73
N ALA A 86 -42.49 10.16 -13.95
CA ALA A 86 -43.52 11.19 -14.10
C ALA A 86 -44.41 10.93 -15.33
N PHE A 87 -43.81 10.62 -16.47
CA PHE A 87 -44.53 10.30 -17.70
C PHE A 87 -45.48 9.09 -17.54
N VAL A 88 -45.00 7.99 -16.97
CA VAL A 88 -45.78 6.76 -16.79
C VAL A 88 -46.93 6.98 -15.80
N LYS A 89 -46.72 7.78 -14.76
CA LYS A 89 -47.76 8.13 -13.79
C LYS A 89 -48.90 8.94 -14.41
N GLU A 90 -48.60 9.83 -15.35
CA GLU A 90 -49.59 10.73 -15.96
C GLU A 90 -50.25 10.17 -17.23
N HIS A 91 -49.52 9.39 -18.03
CA HIS A 91 -49.92 9.04 -19.40
C HIS A 91 -50.06 7.52 -19.66
N CYS A 92 -49.69 6.66 -18.72
CA CYS A 92 -49.78 5.21 -18.88
C CYS A 92 -50.85 4.58 -17.98
N ASP A 93 -51.25 3.37 -18.33
CA ASP A 93 -52.19 2.57 -17.55
C ASP A 93 -51.56 2.05 -16.26
N PHE A 94 -52.43 1.78 -15.28
CA PHE A 94 -52.02 1.35 -13.94
C PHE A 94 -51.12 0.10 -13.93
N GLN A 95 -51.31 -0.82 -14.87
CA GLN A 95 -50.49 -2.04 -14.97
C GLN A 95 -49.06 -1.71 -15.42
N THR A 96 -48.90 -0.81 -16.39
CA THR A 96 -47.59 -0.33 -16.84
C THR A 96 -46.88 0.46 -15.74
N PHE A 97 -47.61 1.26 -14.96
CA PHE A 97 -47.07 1.97 -13.79
C PHE A 97 -46.57 1.02 -12.68
N GLN A 98 -47.37 0.04 -12.28
CA GLN A 98 -46.95 -0.93 -11.27
C GLN A 98 -45.71 -1.73 -11.71
N LYS A 99 -45.67 -2.13 -12.98
CA LYS A 99 -44.53 -2.85 -13.52
C LYS A 99 -43.27 -1.96 -13.51
N PHE A 100 -43.40 -0.70 -13.89
CA PHE A 100 -42.30 0.27 -13.84
C PHE A 100 -41.72 0.43 -12.43
N GLU A 101 -42.58 0.59 -11.42
CA GLU A 101 -42.16 0.74 -10.01
C GLU A 101 -41.52 -0.53 -9.45
N ASN A 102 -41.99 -1.72 -9.84
CA ASN A 102 -41.37 -2.98 -9.45
C ASN A 102 -39.97 -3.16 -10.08
N ASP A 103 -39.81 -2.78 -11.35
CA ASP A 103 -38.54 -2.88 -12.08
C ASP A 103 -37.57 -1.74 -11.70
N ASN A 104 -38.09 -0.61 -11.20
CA ASN A 104 -37.35 0.59 -10.82
C ASN A 104 -37.93 1.20 -9.52
N PRO A 105 -37.66 0.58 -8.35
CA PRO A 105 -38.18 1.08 -7.09
C PRO A 105 -37.68 2.50 -6.82
N PRO A 106 -38.53 3.40 -6.29
CA PRO A 106 -38.08 4.71 -5.85
C PRO A 106 -36.99 4.51 -4.78
N THR A 107 -35.92 5.28 -4.87
CA THR A 107 -34.87 5.26 -3.85
C THR A 107 -35.50 5.48 -2.48
N GLU A 108 -35.12 4.61 -1.54
CA GLU A 108 -35.58 4.64 -0.15
C GLU A 108 -35.44 6.04 0.45
N ASP A 109 -36.39 6.39 1.32
CA ASP A 109 -36.54 7.68 2.00
C ASP A 109 -35.18 8.29 2.41
N PRO A 110 -34.87 9.56 2.08
CA PRO A 110 -33.60 10.21 2.42
C PRO A 110 -33.21 10.12 3.91
N GLU A 111 -34.19 9.96 4.82
CA GLU A 111 -33.90 9.70 6.24
C GLU A 111 -33.27 8.33 6.50
N SER A 112 -33.66 7.29 5.75
CA SER A 112 -33.09 5.93 5.82
C SER A 112 -31.62 5.92 5.40
N VAL A 113 -31.31 6.56 4.26
CA VAL A 113 -29.94 6.66 3.73
C VAL A 113 -29.03 7.42 4.69
N LYS A 114 -29.51 8.52 5.28
CA LYS A 114 -28.75 9.28 6.28
C LYS A 114 -28.47 8.47 7.55
N ALA A 115 -29.44 7.67 7.99
CA ALA A 115 -29.28 6.77 9.12
C ALA A 115 -28.23 5.68 8.83
N GLU A 116 -28.24 5.09 7.63
CA GLU A 116 -27.23 4.12 7.19
C GLU A 116 -25.83 4.74 7.12
N LEU A 117 -25.69 5.92 6.51
CA LEU A 117 -24.41 6.65 6.48
C LEU A 117 -23.89 6.93 7.89
N SER A 118 -24.75 7.31 8.83
CA SER A 118 -24.32 7.55 10.22
C SER A 118 -23.79 6.28 10.90
N LYS A 119 -24.39 5.11 10.62
CA LYS A 119 -23.92 3.82 11.13
C LYS A 119 -22.58 3.43 10.51
N ILE A 120 -22.40 3.68 9.22
CA ILE A 120 -21.14 3.43 8.51
C ILE A 120 -20.03 4.31 9.08
N ASN A 121 -20.28 5.61 9.24
CA ASN A 121 -19.29 6.54 9.81
C ASN A 121 -18.89 6.15 11.23
N LYS A 122 -19.85 5.74 12.08
CA LYS A 122 -19.54 5.24 13.42
C LYS A 122 -18.66 3.99 13.39
N ARG A 123 -18.93 3.05 12.48
CA ARG A 123 -18.08 1.86 12.28
C ARG A 123 -16.68 2.24 11.79
N GLN A 124 -16.56 3.23 10.91
CA GLN A 124 -15.27 3.74 10.47
C GLN A 124 -14.47 4.34 11.64
N ASP A 125 -15.12 5.13 12.51
CA ASP A 125 -14.48 5.70 13.69
C ASP A 125 -14.00 4.62 14.67
N ASP A 126 -14.78 3.57 14.88
CA ASP A 126 -14.41 2.44 15.72
C ASP A 126 -13.20 1.67 15.15
N ILE A 127 -13.16 1.47 13.82
CA ILE A 127 -12.02 0.87 13.12
C ILE A 127 -10.77 1.74 13.26
N ILE A 128 -10.89 3.04 13.04
CA ILE A 128 -9.77 3.99 13.18
C ILE A 128 -9.23 3.94 14.61
N ARG A 129 -10.11 3.90 15.61
CA ARG A 129 -9.73 3.81 17.02
C ARG A 129 -9.00 2.51 17.32
N PHE A 130 -9.48 1.38 16.79
CA PHE A 130 -8.83 0.09 16.94
C PHE A 130 -7.43 0.07 16.33
N ILE A 131 -7.27 0.61 15.10
CA ILE A 131 -5.98 0.68 14.43
C ILE A 131 -5.00 1.51 15.25
N LYS A 132 -5.39 2.72 15.68
CA LYS A 132 -4.53 3.57 16.52
C LYS A 132 -4.12 2.87 17.82
N HIS A 133 -5.06 2.20 18.48
CA HIS A 133 -4.77 1.46 19.69
C HIS A 133 -3.73 0.35 19.45
N TYR A 134 -3.89 -0.42 18.37
CA TYR A 134 -2.95 -1.47 17.98
C TYR A 134 -1.56 -0.90 17.67
N GLU A 135 -1.49 0.20 16.91
CA GLU A 135 -0.24 0.88 16.60
C GLU A 135 0.48 1.36 17.85
N GLU A 136 -0.24 1.97 18.78
CA GLU A 136 0.33 2.51 20.02
C GLU A 136 0.76 1.43 21.01
N LYS A 137 -0.02 0.36 21.16
CA LYS A 137 0.19 -0.67 22.20
C LYS A 137 1.08 -1.81 21.76
N GLU A 138 1.05 -2.18 20.48
CA GLU A 138 1.79 -3.35 19.99
C GLU A 138 2.91 -2.94 19.02
N LEU A 139 2.58 -2.21 17.96
CA LEU A 139 3.53 -1.94 16.87
C LEU A 139 4.66 -1.00 17.29
N ASN A 140 4.33 0.14 17.91
CA ASN A 140 5.30 1.16 18.29
C ASN A 140 6.32 0.66 19.33
N PRO A 141 5.94 -0.06 20.40
CA PRO A 141 6.89 -0.67 21.32
C PRO A 141 7.82 -1.67 20.62
N MET A 142 7.31 -2.45 19.67
CA MET A 142 8.12 -3.39 18.90
C MET A 142 9.17 -2.65 18.05
N ILE A 143 8.77 -1.59 17.34
CA ILE A 143 9.68 -0.74 16.57
C ILE A 143 10.76 -0.14 17.47
N ARG A 144 10.39 0.38 18.65
CA ARG A 144 11.34 0.93 19.63
C ARG A 144 12.32 -0.13 20.14
N ALA A 145 11.83 -1.33 20.45
CA ALA A 145 12.65 -2.44 20.89
C ALA A 145 13.66 -2.84 19.79
N THR A 146 13.20 -2.98 18.55
CA THR A 146 14.06 -3.29 17.39
C THR A 146 15.13 -2.22 17.19
N ASN A 147 14.77 -0.94 17.25
CA ASN A 147 15.73 0.17 17.13
C ASN A 147 16.74 0.16 18.28
N SER A 148 16.30 -0.10 19.52
CA SER A 148 17.19 -0.22 20.68
C SER A 148 18.20 -1.37 20.52
N ILE A 149 17.75 -2.51 19.99
CA ILE A 149 18.62 -3.66 19.68
C ILE A 149 19.63 -3.28 18.60
N ALA A 150 19.19 -2.62 17.52
CA ALA A 150 20.07 -2.19 16.43
C ALA A 150 21.17 -1.24 16.93
N VAL A 151 20.82 -0.24 17.75
CA VAL A 151 21.80 0.69 18.35
C VAL A 151 22.80 -0.03 19.24
N ARG A 152 22.35 -0.99 20.06
CA ARG A 152 23.25 -1.81 20.90
C ARG A 152 24.21 -2.64 20.05
N PHE A 153 23.72 -3.22 18.97
CA PHE A 153 24.54 -4.02 18.04
C PHE A 153 25.61 -3.19 17.35
N ASP A 154 25.26 -1.98 16.90
CA ASP A 154 26.21 -1.04 16.29
C ASP A 154 27.32 -0.63 17.27
N ASN A 155 26.96 -0.32 18.52
CA ASN A 155 27.93 0.00 19.57
C ASN A 155 28.89 -1.16 19.88
N ILE A 156 28.37 -2.39 19.95
CA ILE A 156 29.20 -3.59 20.14
C ILE A 156 30.15 -3.77 18.95
N SER A 157 29.65 -3.60 17.72
CA SER A 157 30.44 -3.73 16.50
C SER A 157 31.60 -2.74 16.47
N LYS A 158 31.33 -1.46 16.77
CA LYS A 158 32.37 -0.42 16.89
C LYS A 158 33.40 -0.71 17.98
N THR A 159 32.95 -1.26 19.11
CA THR A 159 33.84 -1.65 20.22
C THR A 159 34.78 -2.77 19.78
N ILE A 160 34.24 -3.80 19.11
CA ILE A 160 35.02 -4.91 18.56
C ILE A 160 36.02 -4.41 17.52
N GLU A 161 35.58 -3.56 16.60
CA GLU A 161 36.45 -2.95 15.58
C GLU A 161 37.64 -2.22 16.23
N THR A 162 37.37 -1.38 17.24
CA THR A 162 38.40 -0.65 17.98
C THR A 162 39.39 -1.60 18.67
N LEU A 163 38.89 -2.67 19.30
CA LEU A 163 39.73 -3.67 19.96
C LEU A 163 40.63 -4.43 18.98
N ILE A 164 40.09 -4.80 17.80
CA ILE A 164 40.85 -5.49 16.75
C ILE A 164 41.95 -4.58 16.21
N VAL A 165 41.63 -3.33 15.88
CA VAL A 165 42.60 -2.35 15.39
C VAL A 165 43.72 -2.14 16.42
N SER A 166 43.36 -1.94 17.70
CA SER A 166 44.35 -1.79 18.78
C SER A 166 45.26 -3.02 18.93
N LEU A 167 44.70 -4.23 18.80
CA LEU A 167 45.49 -5.46 18.86
C LEU A 167 46.47 -5.57 17.69
N LEU A 168 46.03 -5.22 16.47
CA LEU A 168 46.87 -5.22 15.28
C LEU A 168 48.01 -4.21 15.38
N GLU A 169 47.72 -2.98 15.83
CA GLU A 169 48.71 -1.93 16.05
C GLU A 169 49.76 -2.34 17.10
N LYS A 170 49.32 -2.92 18.22
CA LYS A 170 50.21 -3.39 19.29
C LYS A 170 51.13 -4.52 18.81
N ASN A 171 50.59 -5.47 18.07
CA ASN A 171 51.37 -6.58 17.51
C ASN A 171 52.40 -6.04 16.49
N LEU A 172 51.96 -5.17 15.57
CA LEU A 172 52.86 -4.54 14.59
C LEU A 172 53.99 -3.76 15.26
N GLY A 173 53.67 -2.97 16.30
CA GLY A 173 54.67 -2.25 17.09
C GLY A 173 55.70 -3.19 17.73
N THR A 174 55.25 -4.36 18.21
CA THR A 174 56.13 -5.37 18.80
C THR A 174 57.05 -5.99 17.74
N TYR A 175 56.52 -6.37 16.57
CA TYR A 175 57.33 -6.88 15.46
C TYR A 175 58.38 -5.85 15.02
N ASN A 176 57.99 -4.59 14.85
CA ASN A 176 58.90 -3.52 14.46
C ASN A 176 60.02 -3.31 15.50
N ALA A 177 59.69 -3.34 16.80
CA ALA A 177 60.67 -3.22 17.86
C ALA A 177 61.69 -4.39 17.86
N VAL A 178 61.23 -5.61 17.59
CA VAL A 178 62.12 -6.78 17.46
C VAL A 178 63.03 -6.65 16.25
N LEU A 179 62.48 -6.28 15.09
CA LEU A 179 63.26 -6.06 13.86
C LEU A 179 64.30 -4.96 14.04
N GLN A 180 63.93 -3.86 14.71
CA GLN A 180 64.84 -2.77 15.01
C GLN A 180 66.01 -3.22 15.88
N ARG A 181 65.75 -3.97 16.97
CA ARG A 181 66.81 -4.54 17.82
C ARG A 181 67.74 -5.50 17.05
N LEU A 182 67.18 -6.32 16.16
CA LEU A 182 67.95 -7.20 15.29
C LEU A 182 68.84 -6.40 14.34
N SER A 183 68.31 -5.36 13.72
CA SER A 183 69.05 -4.45 12.84
C SER A 183 70.19 -3.74 13.58
N GLU A 184 69.93 -3.24 14.79
CA GLU A 184 70.95 -2.62 15.65
C GLU A 184 72.08 -3.60 15.95
N LYS A 185 71.76 -4.84 16.35
CA LYS A 185 72.75 -5.90 16.62
C LYS A 185 73.57 -6.30 15.40
N LEU A 186 72.93 -6.42 14.23
CA LEU A 186 73.64 -6.72 12.98
C LEU A 186 74.58 -5.57 12.59
N THR A 187 74.17 -4.33 12.82
CA THR A 187 74.99 -3.14 12.57
C THR A 187 76.20 -3.11 13.51
N GLU A 188 76.02 -3.40 14.79
CA GLU A 188 77.13 -3.55 15.75
C GLU A 188 78.13 -4.61 15.29
N HIS A 189 77.65 -5.79 14.90
CA HIS A 189 78.51 -6.87 14.39
C HIS A 189 79.28 -6.46 13.13
N ALA A 190 78.60 -5.81 12.16
CA ALA A 190 79.24 -5.33 10.94
C ALA A 190 80.36 -4.31 11.25
N ASN A 191 80.13 -3.41 12.22
CA ASN A 191 81.15 -2.45 12.65
C ASN A 191 82.36 -3.14 13.29
N VAL A 192 82.15 -4.16 14.14
CA VAL A 192 83.24 -4.95 14.73
C VAL A 192 84.06 -5.65 13.64
N ILE A 193 83.39 -6.31 12.69
CA ILE A 193 84.06 -6.99 11.56
C ILE A 193 84.87 -6.01 10.73
N ASN A 194 84.30 -4.85 10.38
CA ASN A 194 85.01 -3.81 9.63
C ASN A 194 86.24 -3.28 10.38
N ASN A 195 86.13 -3.06 11.69
CA ASN A 195 87.26 -2.62 12.51
C ASN A 195 88.37 -3.68 12.60
N GLN A 196 88.01 -4.95 12.78
CA GLN A 196 88.96 -6.07 12.76
C GLN A 196 89.64 -6.21 11.39
N GLY A 197 88.89 -6.09 10.29
CA GLY A 197 89.44 -6.12 8.93
C GLY A 197 90.46 -5.02 8.68
N LYS A 198 90.21 -3.80 9.16
CA LYS A 198 91.18 -2.68 9.10
C LYS A 198 92.47 -2.99 9.86
N GLN A 199 92.39 -3.58 11.05
CA GLN A 199 93.58 -3.96 11.82
C GLN A 199 94.41 -5.03 11.12
N ILE A 200 93.77 -6.05 10.56
CA ILE A 200 94.46 -7.11 9.80
C ILE A 200 95.15 -6.52 8.57
N GLY A 201 94.48 -5.65 7.82
CA GLY A 201 95.06 -4.99 6.64
C GLY A 201 96.25 -4.09 6.96
N SER A 202 96.36 -3.56 8.19
CA SER A 202 97.52 -2.78 8.63
C SER A 202 98.74 -3.61 9.04
N LEU A 203 98.59 -4.94 9.14
CA LEU A 203 99.65 -5.88 9.50
C LEU A 203 100.29 -6.59 8.29
N GLN A 204 99.78 -6.35 7.07
CA GLN A 204 100.32 -6.83 5.80
C GLN A 204 101.03 -5.68 5.06
#